data_AF-A0A4Q2XQZ0-F1
#
_entry.id   AF-A0A4Q2XQZ0-F1
#
_cell.length_a   1.000
_cell.length_b   1.000
_cell.length_c   1.000
_cell.angle_alpha   90.00
_cell.angle_beta   90.00
_cell.angle_gamma   90.00
#
_symmetry.space_group_name_H-M   'P 1'
#
loop_
_entity.id
_entity.type
_entity.pdbx_description
1 polymer ?
#
loop_
_entity_poly.entity_id
_entity_poly.type
_entity_poly.pdbx_seq_one_letter_code
_entity_poly.pdbx_strand_id
1 'polypeptide(L)'
;ARLSKASVSAANVPFIDYASPAAGVFTFNRAAPGGGTGDNFAIRATATLVVNVPGTYNLGINNADGGRLLIDLNRDGDFYKNPAVTVFDPASDIYDPGEAVITDNTLHTAATFTEPVTLAAGKYAVEYTFFDQAGAMSGEVFYEMNGIQYLLEATLEDTQPPTQDLIISEFLADNSEGLRDADGSREDWIEIYNGTAAPVNLQDYWLSDDAAQPDKWRFPAGTMAPGTYRLTWASGKNTVLGSGELHTNFKLSAGGEPLGLYKSNGAGGYTRVSGWDNFPAQYTDHSYGSYGSDLKAGFFNTPTPGTINNGGYDGFSPPVQFSVDRGIYSTPQTLTLTLPPGITDPQNFEIRYTINGSAPSLTNGLVYTAPLPLDKTSAIRAVAVRSGWRVTDVDTHTFIFPEDVLTQTASKATALGFPASSVNGQVYRYPMQAAVVNANREGVRQALLKAPTLSIVIDQRFFSNVTTGIYSTPAARGKEVPCSLELLNEDGSGTGQFQINCGLRVRGGFSRDAN
;
A
#
# COMPACT_ATOMS: atom_id res chain seq x y z
N ALA A 1 3.28 15.46 0.91
CA ALA A 1 4.61 14.82 1.01
C ALA A 1 4.43 13.34 1.38
N ARG A 2 4.21 12.48 0.39
CA ARG A 2 3.99 11.03 0.54
C ARG A 2 5.16 10.32 -0.12
N LEU A 3 5.66 9.30 0.55
CA LEU A 3 6.96 8.75 0.28
C LEU A 3 6.84 7.28 -0.09
N SER A 4 7.55 6.93 -1.15
CA SER A 4 7.68 5.60 -1.74
C SER A 4 8.03 4.54 -0.71
N LYS A 5 7.29 3.44 -0.83
CA LYS A 5 7.78 2.07 -0.88
C LYS A 5 9.20 1.90 -0.36
N ALA A 6 9.30 1.31 0.83
CA ALA A 6 10.50 0.55 1.12
C ALA A 6 10.45 -0.75 0.29
N SER A 7 11.38 -0.93 -0.65
CA SER A 7 11.48 -2.19 -1.40
C SER A 7 12.34 -3.17 -0.63
N VAL A 8 11.98 -4.46 -0.68
CA VAL A 8 12.73 -5.56 -0.06
C VAL A 8 13.36 -6.35 -1.21
N SER A 9 14.65 -6.14 -1.49
CA SER A 9 15.41 -6.82 -2.53
C SER A 9 15.76 -8.24 -2.09
N ALA A 10 14.96 -9.24 -2.46
CA ALA A 10 15.25 -10.64 -2.12
C ALA A 10 16.40 -11.15 -3.01
N ALA A 11 17.62 -11.20 -2.47
CA ALA A 11 18.76 -11.72 -3.21
C ALA A 11 18.81 -13.25 -3.27
N ASN A 12 17.94 -13.98 -2.55
CA ASN A 12 17.89 -15.44 -2.60
C ASN A 12 16.46 -15.97 -2.41
N VAL A 13 16.12 -16.99 -3.21
CA VAL A 13 14.92 -17.84 -3.15
C VAL A 13 14.74 -18.41 -1.72
N PRO A 14 13.51 -18.55 -1.18
CA PRO A 14 13.28 -18.98 0.21
C PRO A 14 13.94 -20.33 0.53
N PHE A 15 14.72 -20.35 1.61
CA PHE A 15 15.22 -21.58 2.23
C PHE A 15 14.22 -22.01 3.33
N ILE A 16 13.84 -23.28 3.34
CA ILE A 16 12.86 -23.88 4.28
C ILE A 16 13.61 -24.77 5.28
N ASP A 17 13.37 -24.55 6.57
CA ASP A 17 13.94 -25.35 7.66
C ASP A 17 12.83 -26.06 8.46
N TYR A 18 13.07 -27.31 8.86
CA TYR A 18 12.08 -28.13 9.58
C TYR A 18 12.47 -28.27 11.05
N ALA A 19 11.54 -27.99 11.98
CA ALA A 19 11.78 -28.13 13.41
C ALA A 19 11.13 -29.40 14.00
N SER A 20 11.90 -30.08 14.85
CA SER A 20 11.44 -31.10 15.82
C SER A 20 10.59 -30.43 16.94
N PRO A 21 9.68 -31.16 17.62
CA PRO A 21 8.66 -30.59 18.53
C PRO A 21 9.20 -29.98 19.86
N ALA A 22 10.48 -29.63 19.96
CA ALA A 22 11.04 -28.91 21.10
C ALA A 22 11.38 -27.48 20.69
N ALA A 23 10.81 -26.51 21.40
CA ALA A 23 10.97 -25.09 21.15
C ALA A 23 12.46 -24.70 20.97
N GLY A 24 12.78 -24.08 19.81
CA GLY A 24 13.94 -23.22 19.65
C GLY A 24 15.26 -23.84 19.17
N VAL A 25 15.29 -24.98 18.48
CA VAL A 25 16.55 -25.49 17.88
C VAL A 25 16.36 -25.78 16.39
N PHE A 26 17.18 -25.14 15.53
CA PHE A 26 17.13 -25.28 14.07
C PHE A 26 18.31 -26.11 13.56
N THR A 27 18.06 -27.17 12.80
CA THR A 27 19.12 -27.98 12.17
C THR A 27 18.83 -28.27 10.69
N PHE A 28 19.58 -27.57 9.83
CA PHE A 28 19.97 -27.82 8.43
C PHE A 28 18.91 -27.87 7.30
N ASN A 29 19.14 -26.95 6.34
CA ASN A 29 18.87 -26.92 4.89
C ASN A 29 18.25 -28.18 4.24
N ARG A 30 16.98 -28.11 3.84
CA ARG A 30 16.32 -29.07 2.94
C ARG A 30 15.42 -28.40 1.90
N ALA A 31 15.07 -29.15 0.84
CA ALA A 31 14.14 -28.72 -0.19
C ALA A 31 12.69 -28.70 0.32
N ALA A 32 11.84 -27.87 -0.30
CA ALA A 32 10.44 -27.65 0.09
C ALA A 32 9.63 -28.97 0.19
N PRO A 33 8.83 -29.17 1.25
CA PRO A 33 7.83 -30.24 1.27
C PRO A 33 6.75 -29.89 0.25
N GLY A 34 6.31 -30.87 -0.54
CA GLY A 34 5.03 -30.75 -1.23
C GLY A 34 3.94 -30.52 -0.19
N GLY A 35 3.19 -29.43 -0.32
CA GLY A 35 2.27 -28.89 0.70
C GLY A 35 1.20 -29.88 1.18
N GLY A 36 1.54 -30.68 2.18
CA GLY A 36 0.64 -31.53 2.94
C GLY A 36 0.30 -30.90 4.29
N THR A 37 -0.94 -31.10 4.75
CA THR A 37 -1.40 -30.69 6.07
C THR A 37 -0.69 -31.51 7.16
N GLY A 38 0.19 -30.89 7.95
CA GLY A 38 0.79 -31.54 9.14
C GLY A 38 2.26 -31.23 9.43
N ASP A 39 2.95 -30.44 8.60
CA ASP A 39 4.37 -30.13 8.80
C ASP A 39 4.56 -28.79 9.53
N ASN A 40 5.34 -28.78 10.61
CA ASN A 40 5.84 -27.54 11.22
C ASN A 40 7.11 -27.11 10.48
N PHE A 41 7.15 -25.88 9.98
CA PHE A 41 8.32 -25.35 9.29
C PHE A 41 8.53 -23.87 9.61
N ALA A 42 9.76 -23.41 9.35
CA ALA A 42 10.11 -21.99 9.33
C ALA A 42 10.64 -21.63 7.94
N ILE A 43 10.22 -20.48 7.43
CA ILE A 43 10.81 -19.89 6.23
C ILE A 43 11.65 -18.71 6.67
N ARG A 44 12.91 -18.69 6.24
CA ARG A 44 13.83 -17.56 6.39
C ARG A 44 14.13 -16.97 5.02
N ALA A 45 13.90 -15.67 4.88
CA ALA A 45 14.19 -14.90 3.68
C ALA A 45 15.09 -13.71 4.05
N THR A 46 16.19 -13.55 3.31
CA THR A 46 17.06 -12.37 3.42
C THR A 46 16.80 -11.44 2.26
N ALA A 47 16.83 -10.14 2.52
CA ALA A 47 16.62 -9.14 1.50
C ALA A 47 17.25 -7.79 1.81
N THR A 48 17.13 -6.81 0.91
CA THR A 48 17.59 -5.44 1.11
C THR A 48 16.41 -4.49 1.24
N LEU A 49 16.19 -3.90 2.41
CA LEU A 49 15.23 -2.83 2.63
C LEU A 49 15.78 -1.51 2.07
N VAL A 50 15.15 -0.95 1.05
CA VAL A 50 15.49 0.36 0.48
C VAL A 50 14.65 1.44 1.13
N VAL A 51 15.28 2.39 1.80
CA VAL A 51 14.63 3.54 2.41
C VAL A 51 14.90 4.74 1.52
N ASN A 52 13.90 5.21 0.80
CA ASN A 52 14.06 6.37 -0.07
C ASN A 52 14.07 7.69 0.71
N VAL A 53 13.63 7.66 1.98
CA VAL A 53 13.39 8.87 2.75
C VAL A 53 13.76 8.66 4.19
N PRO A 54 14.57 9.55 4.78
CA PRO A 54 14.80 9.47 6.20
C PRO A 54 13.49 9.67 6.98
N GLY A 55 13.28 8.85 8.01
CA GLY A 55 12.08 8.95 8.84
C GLY A 55 12.06 7.92 9.96
N THR A 56 11.03 8.05 10.81
CA THR A 56 10.73 7.07 11.85
C THR A 56 9.55 6.22 11.39
N TYR A 57 9.73 4.90 11.38
CA TYR A 57 8.83 3.92 10.82
C TYR A 57 8.32 2.95 11.88
N ASN A 58 7.03 2.67 11.87
CA ASN A 58 6.46 1.58 12.65
C ASN A 58 6.42 0.35 11.74
N LEU A 59 7.35 -0.59 11.94
CA LEU A 59 7.41 -1.80 11.16
C LEU A 59 6.71 -2.93 11.93
N GLY A 60 5.98 -3.77 11.20
CA GLY A 60 5.31 -4.92 11.79
C GLY A 60 5.22 -6.08 10.85
N ILE A 61 4.85 -7.21 11.41
CA ILE A 61 4.68 -8.47 10.70
C ILE A 61 3.31 -9.07 11.03
N ASN A 62 2.75 -9.83 10.10
CA ASN A 62 1.45 -10.51 10.25
C ASN A 62 1.60 -11.95 9.78
N ASN A 63 1.56 -12.87 10.73
CA ASN A 63 1.59 -14.30 10.50
C ASN A 63 0.75 -14.98 11.61
N ALA A 64 0.11 -16.10 11.29
CA ALA A 64 -0.79 -16.80 12.22
C ALA A 64 -0.06 -17.51 13.37
N ASP A 65 1.19 -17.94 13.13
CA ASP A 65 1.97 -18.81 14.01
C ASP A 65 3.28 -18.16 14.48
N GLY A 66 3.46 -16.88 14.15
CA GLY A 66 4.56 -16.01 14.59
C GLY A 66 5.60 -15.73 13.52
N GLY A 67 6.48 -14.77 13.81
CA GLY A 67 7.58 -14.44 12.92
C GLY A 67 8.54 -13.42 13.53
N ARG A 68 9.54 -13.05 12.73
CA ARG A 68 10.57 -12.09 13.08
C ARG A 68 11.07 -11.33 11.85
N LEU A 69 11.26 -10.02 11.97
CA LEU A 69 12.03 -9.21 11.01
C LEU A 69 13.27 -8.63 11.71
N LEU A 70 14.45 -8.80 11.12
CA LEU A 70 15.70 -8.18 11.55
C LEU A 70 16.11 -7.12 10.53
N ILE A 71 16.66 -6.00 11.00
CA ILE A 71 17.16 -4.91 10.16
C ILE A 71 18.55 -4.51 10.64
N ASP A 72 19.51 -4.64 9.74
CA ASP A 72 20.92 -4.27 9.95
C ASP A 72 21.07 -2.74 9.89
N LEU A 73 21.04 -2.05 11.05
CA LEU A 73 21.08 -0.59 11.12
C LEU A 73 22.53 -0.03 11.07
N ASN A 74 23.48 -0.80 11.58
CA ASN A 74 24.92 -0.57 11.64
C ASN A 74 25.62 -0.81 10.30
N ARG A 75 25.00 -1.57 9.39
CA ARG A 75 25.46 -1.88 8.02
C ARG A 75 26.81 -2.58 7.99
N ASP A 76 27.08 -3.41 8.98
CA ASP A 76 28.25 -4.30 9.01
C ASP A 76 27.96 -5.66 8.36
N GLY A 77 26.71 -5.92 7.99
CA GLY A 77 26.31 -7.07 7.18
C GLY A 77 26.15 -8.35 8.00
N ASP A 78 26.07 -8.25 9.32
CA ASP A 78 25.61 -9.33 10.19
C ASP A 78 24.31 -8.98 10.91
N PHE A 79 23.64 -10.01 11.42
CA PHE A 79 22.37 -9.88 12.17
C PHE A 79 22.49 -10.50 13.57
N TYR A 80 23.68 -10.99 13.89
CA TYR A 80 23.92 -11.85 15.03
C TYR A 80 25.32 -11.57 15.54
N LYS A 81 25.45 -11.43 16.86
CA LYS A 81 26.71 -11.14 17.56
C LYS A 81 27.84 -12.13 17.25
N ASN A 82 27.50 -13.31 16.72
CA ASN A 82 28.48 -14.30 16.26
C ASN A 82 28.21 -14.72 14.79
N PRO A 83 28.70 -13.95 13.81
CA PRO A 83 28.42 -14.19 12.39
C PRO A 83 29.04 -15.49 11.84
N ALA A 84 29.98 -16.10 12.57
CA ALA A 84 30.64 -17.35 12.18
C ALA A 84 29.81 -18.61 12.53
N VAL A 85 28.73 -18.45 13.30
CA VAL A 85 27.87 -19.55 13.72
C VAL A 85 26.85 -19.83 12.62
N THR A 86 26.97 -21.01 12.01
CA THR A 86 26.08 -21.47 10.94
C THR A 86 24.89 -22.29 11.47
N VAL A 87 24.77 -22.43 12.79
CA VAL A 87 23.73 -23.21 13.48
C VAL A 87 23.11 -22.32 14.56
N PHE A 88 21.89 -21.84 14.33
CA PHE A 88 21.21 -20.92 15.25
C PHE A 88 20.98 -21.57 16.63
N ASP A 89 21.59 -21.02 17.67
CA ASP A 89 21.36 -21.33 19.08
C ASP A 89 20.81 -20.08 19.80
N PRO A 90 19.55 -20.07 20.26
CA PRO A 90 18.95 -18.91 20.92
C PRO A 90 19.64 -18.49 22.23
N ALA A 91 20.51 -19.33 22.81
CA ALA A 91 21.27 -18.99 24.00
C ALA A 91 22.63 -18.30 23.68
N SER A 92 23.22 -18.54 22.51
CA SER A 92 24.53 -17.99 22.12
C SER A 92 24.48 -17.00 20.95
N ASP A 93 23.45 -17.08 20.10
CA ASP A 93 23.23 -16.21 18.94
C ASP A 93 22.24 -15.09 19.27
N ILE A 94 22.55 -14.38 20.35
CA ILE A 94 21.93 -13.09 20.65
C ILE A 94 22.20 -12.14 19.49
N TYR A 95 21.15 -11.42 19.08
CA TYR A 95 21.20 -10.39 18.03
C TYR A 95 22.33 -9.40 18.31
N ASP A 96 22.96 -8.91 17.26
CA ASP A 96 23.90 -7.81 17.45
C ASP A 96 23.10 -6.58 17.95
N PRO A 97 23.58 -5.92 19.03
CA PRO A 97 22.94 -4.72 19.57
C PRO A 97 22.74 -3.58 18.55
N GLY A 98 23.39 -3.64 17.39
CA GLY A 98 23.23 -2.72 16.28
C GLY A 98 21.95 -2.91 15.45
N GLU A 99 21.24 -4.03 15.58
CA GLU A 99 20.06 -4.31 14.74
C GLU A 99 18.73 -3.98 15.41
N ALA A 100 17.76 -3.63 14.57
CA ALA A 100 16.36 -3.63 14.99
C ALA A 100 15.79 -5.05 14.91
N VAL A 101 15.18 -5.50 16.01
CA VAL A 101 14.51 -6.79 16.10
C VAL A 101 13.00 -6.58 16.23
N ILE A 102 12.25 -7.15 15.29
CA ILE A 102 10.80 -7.14 15.25
C ILE A 102 10.31 -8.56 15.45
N THR A 103 9.49 -8.81 16.46
CA THR A 103 8.95 -10.16 16.72
C THR A 103 7.44 -10.12 16.86
N ASP A 104 6.78 -11.12 16.29
CA ASP A 104 5.40 -11.48 16.60
C ASP A 104 5.42 -12.87 17.23
N ASN A 105 5.15 -12.91 18.53
CA ASN A 105 5.31 -14.10 19.38
C ASN A 105 3.95 -14.61 19.90
N THR A 106 2.86 -14.34 19.19
CA THR A 106 1.50 -14.65 19.68
C THR A 106 0.74 -15.57 18.74
N LEU A 107 0.23 -16.68 19.29
CA LEU A 107 -0.84 -17.50 18.71
C LEU A 107 -2.17 -16.72 18.77
N HIS A 108 -2.25 -15.67 17.93
CA HIS A 108 -3.30 -14.65 17.76
C HIS A 108 -3.22 -13.38 18.65
N THR A 109 -2.77 -12.26 18.05
CA THR A 109 -3.62 -11.17 17.52
C THR A 109 -2.89 -10.54 16.34
N ALA A 110 -3.53 -10.41 15.18
CA ALA A 110 -2.87 -9.96 13.95
C ALA A 110 -2.15 -8.60 14.10
N ALA A 111 -0.97 -8.46 13.51
CA ALA A 111 -0.11 -7.27 13.46
C ALA A 111 0.48 -6.80 14.80
N THR A 112 1.65 -7.35 15.14
CA THR A 112 2.52 -6.75 16.16
C THR A 112 3.41 -5.69 15.49
N PHE A 113 3.27 -4.44 15.90
CA PHE A 113 4.18 -3.35 15.52
C PHE A 113 5.34 -3.27 16.51
N THR A 114 6.51 -2.89 16.01
CA THR A 114 7.66 -2.56 16.85
C THR A 114 7.56 -1.17 17.47
N GLU A 115 8.47 -0.94 18.43
CA GLU A 115 8.93 0.41 18.73
C GLU A 115 9.40 1.10 17.44
N PRO A 116 9.13 2.40 17.28
CA PRO A 116 9.43 3.11 16.03
C PRO A 116 10.93 3.06 15.69
N VAL A 117 11.28 2.62 14.47
CA VAL A 117 12.66 2.53 13.98
C VAL A 117 12.98 3.75 13.14
N THR A 118 14.06 4.48 13.47
CA THR A 118 14.52 5.61 12.67
C THR A 118 15.50 5.15 11.62
N LEU A 119 15.14 5.32 10.35
CA LEU A 119 15.94 4.92 9.21
C LEU A 119 16.34 6.18 8.43
N ALA A 120 17.62 6.34 8.13
CA ALA A 120 18.08 7.28 7.12
C ALA A 120 17.79 6.74 5.71
N ALA A 121 17.78 7.61 4.70
CA ALA A 121 17.75 7.13 3.32
C ALA A 121 18.96 6.22 3.03
N GLY A 122 18.73 5.16 2.27
CA GLY A 122 19.74 4.16 1.95
C GLY A 122 19.21 2.73 1.98
N LYS A 123 20.12 1.77 1.85
CA LYS A 123 19.82 0.34 1.81
C LYS A 123 20.21 -0.29 3.15
N TYR A 124 19.40 -1.21 3.65
CA TYR A 124 19.62 -1.98 4.88
C TYR A 124 19.45 -3.46 4.55
N ALA A 125 20.33 -4.32 5.06
CA ALA A 125 20.05 -5.75 5.00
C ALA A 125 18.88 -6.06 5.94
N VAL A 126 17.99 -6.95 5.52
CA VAL A 126 16.92 -7.48 6.36
C VAL A 126 16.84 -9.00 6.29
N GLU A 127 16.37 -9.59 7.37
CA GLU A 127 16.00 -10.99 7.44
C GLU A 127 14.57 -11.10 7.97
N TYR A 128 13.69 -11.72 7.19
CA TYR A 128 12.35 -12.08 7.63
C TYR A 128 12.25 -13.59 7.83
N THR A 129 11.80 -14.00 9.00
CA THR A 129 11.53 -15.39 9.35
C THR A 129 10.08 -15.52 9.78
N PHE A 130 9.33 -16.51 9.28
CA PHE A 130 7.99 -16.80 9.78
C PHE A 130 7.76 -18.30 9.98
N PHE A 131 6.82 -18.63 10.85
CA PHE A 131 6.52 -19.99 11.29
C PHE A 131 5.15 -20.45 10.75
N ASP A 132 4.95 -21.77 10.66
CA ASP A 132 3.64 -22.40 10.47
C ASP A 132 3.51 -23.57 11.45
N GLN A 133 2.42 -23.56 12.22
CA GLN A 133 2.02 -24.63 13.12
C GLN A 133 0.62 -25.16 12.74
N ALA A 134 0.51 -25.63 11.50
CA ALA A 134 -0.66 -26.25 10.86
C ALA A 134 -1.75 -25.26 10.40
N GLY A 135 -1.80 -24.96 9.10
CA GLY A 135 -2.89 -24.17 8.53
C GLY A 135 -2.66 -23.70 7.10
N ALA A 136 -3.46 -22.70 6.68
CA ALA A 136 -3.24 -21.98 5.43
C ALA A 136 -2.23 -20.85 5.63
N MET A 137 -1.36 -20.66 4.64
CA MET A 137 -0.14 -19.87 4.73
C MET A 137 -0.37 -18.37 4.44
N SER A 138 0.10 -17.47 5.31
CA SER A 138 0.51 -16.11 4.91
C SER A 138 1.50 -15.51 5.92
N GLY A 139 2.54 -14.87 5.42
CA GLY A 139 3.49 -14.09 6.20
C GLY A 139 3.68 -12.75 5.52
N GLU A 140 3.30 -11.67 6.19
CA GLU A 140 3.35 -10.32 5.65
C GLU A 140 4.26 -9.45 6.50
N VAL A 141 5.07 -8.63 5.85
CA VAL A 141 5.77 -7.52 6.50
C VAL A 141 5.07 -6.24 6.05
N PHE A 142 4.85 -5.30 6.95
CA PHE A 142 4.24 -4.02 6.63
C PHE A 142 4.91 -2.88 7.40
N TYR A 143 4.71 -1.66 6.92
CA TYR A 143 5.06 -0.44 7.63
C TYR A 143 3.83 0.43 7.80
N GLU A 144 3.76 1.13 8.93
CA GLU A 144 2.79 2.19 9.14
C GLU A 144 3.49 3.55 9.05
N MET A 145 2.92 4.43 8.24
CA MET A 145 3.33 5.83 8.13
C MET A 145 2.08 6.70 8.16
N ASN A 146 2.06 7.70 9.04
CA ASN A 146 0.91 8.59 9.24
C ASN A 146 -0.41 7.82 9.47
N GLY A 147 -0.34 6.69 10.17
CA GLY A 147 -1.51 5.87 10.46
C GLY A 147 -2.04 5.05 9.28
N ILE A 148 -1.35 4.98 8.13
CA ILE A 148 -1.72 4.08 7.02
C ILE A 148 -0.74 2.92 6.99
N GLN A 149 -1.27 1.69 6.99
CA GLN A 149 -0.50 0.47 6.85
C GLN A 149 -0.25 0.17 5.37
N TYR A 150 1.00 -0.13 5.04
CA TYR A 150 1.47 -0.48 3.71
C TYR A 150 2.17 -1.83 3.78
N LEU A 151 1.78 -2.76 2.91
CA LEU A 151 2.49 -4.03 2.75
C LEU A 151 3.89 -3.75 2.17
N LEU A 152 4.94 -4.34 2.76
CA LEU A 152 6.26 -4.44 2.15
C LEU A 152 6.22 -5.58 1.15
N GLU A 153 6.16 -5.22 -0.13
CA GLU A 153 6.30 -6.18 -1.22
C GLU A 153 7.79 -6.45 -1.47
N ALA A 154 8.17 -7.72 -1.44
CA ALA A 154 9.48 -8.14 -1.91
C ALA A 154 9.51 -8.03 -3.43
N THR A 155 10.46 -7.25 -3.94
CA THR A 155 10.74 -7.12 -5.38
C THR A 155 12.21 -7.46 -5.57
N LEU A 156 12.57 -8.25 -6.57
CA LEU A 156 13.98 -8.43 -6.92
C LEU A 156 14.63 -7.05 -7.11
N GLU A 157 15.89 -6.89 -6.69
CA GLU A 157 16.59 -5.64 -6.96
C GLU A 157 16.60 -5.43 -8.45
N ASP A 158 15.99 -4.32 -8.84
CA ASP A 158 15.98 -3.96 -10.23
C ASP A 158 17.40 -3.59 -10.63
N THR A 159 17.87 -4.11 -11.75
CA THR A 159 19.08 -3.61 -12.38
C THR A 159 18.63 -3.03 -13.71
N GLN A 160 18.90 -1.75 -13.96
CA GLN A 160 18.62 -1.18 -15.27
C GLN A 160 19.44 -1.97 -16.30
N PRO A 161 18.78 -2.71 -17.20
CA PRO A 161 19.49 -3.59 -18.09
C PRO A 161 20.32 -2.76 -19.07
N PRO A 162 21.47 -3.27 -19.52
CA PRO A 162 22.14 -2.70 -20.67
C PRO A 162 21.19 -2.77 -21.88
N THR A 163 21.10 -1.68 -22.61
CA THR A 163 20.22 -1.53 -23.78
C THR A 163 21.05 -1.36 -25.05
N GLN A 164 20.44 -1.62 -26.20
CA GLN A 164 21.09 -1.41 -27.50
C GLN A 164 21.03 0.05 -27.96
N ASP A 165 20.10 0.84 -27.42
CA ASP A 165 19.93 2.27 -27.71
C ASP A 165 19.35 2.99 -26.47
N LEU A 166 19.15 4.31 -26.55
CA LEU A 166 18.48 5.11 -25.53
C LEU A 166 17.05 4.65 -25.31
N ILE A 167 16.59 4.74 -24.06
CA ILE A 167 15.20 4.45 -23.70
C ILE A 167 14.55 5.65 -23.01
N ILE A 168 13.24 5.80 -23.16
CA ILE A 168 12.44 6.58 -22.22
C ILE A 168 12.32 5.73 -20.97
N SER A 169 13.02 6.11 -19.90
CA SER A 169 13.00 5.36 -18.63
C SER A 169 11.73 5.65 -17.85
N GLU A 170 11.33 6.91 -17.78
CA GLU A 170 10.24 7.36 -16.91
C GLU A 170 9.63 8.66 -17.46
N PHE A 171 8.35 8.90 -17.24
CA PHE A 171 7.71 10.18 -17.49
C PHE A 171 6.57 10.44 -16.50
N LEU A 172 6.17 11.70 -16.36
CA LEU A 172 5.01 12.12 -15.57
C LEU A 172 4.22 13.14 -16.38
N ALA A 173 2.94 12.85 -16.65
CA ALA A 173 2.04 13.72 -17.43
C ALA A 173 0.97 14.43 -16.59
N ASP A 174 1.02 14.28 -15.26
CA ASP A 174 0.15 15.00 -14.32
C ASP A 174 0.93 15.26 -13.03
N ASN A 175 1.52 16.45 -12.92
CA ASN A 175 2.44 16.84 -11.85
C ASN A 175 1.80 17.92 -10.96
N SER A 176 1.34 17.54 -9.78
CA SER A 176 0.68 18.45 -8.82
C SER A 176 1.50 18.69 -7.56
N GLU A 177 2.34 17.73 -7.17
CA GLU A 177 3.18 17.76 -5.98
C GLU A 177 4.67 17.42 -6.22
N GLY A 178 5.03 16.95 -7.41
CA GLY A 178 6.38 16.53 -7.81
C GLY A 178 7.42 17.63 -8.08
N LEU A 179 8.30 17.42 -9.07
CA LEU A 179 9.38 18.34 -9.42
C LEU A 179 8.85 19.68 -9.97
N ARG A 180 9.68 20.71 -9.85
CA ARG A 180 9.45 22.02 -10.47
C ARG A 180 10.59 22.32 -11.42
N ASP A 181 10.29 23.01 -12.52
CA ASP A 181 11.29 23.53 -13.42
C ASP A 181 11.96 24.80 -12.86
N ALA A 182 12.90 25.37 -13.63
CA ALA A 182 13.68 26.53 -13.26
C ALA A 182 12.86 27.82 -13.05
N ASP A 183 11.62 27.89 -13.55
CA ASP A 183 10.72 29.02 -13.28
C ASP A 183 9.76 28.76 -12.10
N GLY A 184 9.85 27.57 -11.51
CA GLY A 184 9.07 27.14 -10.36
C GLY A 184 7.74 26.50 -10.74
N SER A 185 7.47 26.29 -12.03
CA SER A 185 6.25 25.63 -12.51
C SER A 185 6.34 24.12 -12.35
N ARG A 186 5.20 23.48 -12.13
CA ARG A 186 5.06 22.03 -12.21
C ARG A 186 4.68 21.67 -13.63
N GLU A 187 5.65 21.16 -14.37
CA GLU A 187 5.45 20.71 -15.75
C GLU A 187 5.51 19.19 -15.82
N ASP A 188 4.96 18.65 -16.90
CA ASP A 188 5.19 17.26 -17.28
C ASP A 188 6.67 17.08 -17.62
N TRP A 189 7.19 15.86 -17.47
CA TRP A 189 8.56 15.58 -17.81
C TRP A 189 8.73 14.16 -18.35
N ILE A 190 9.78 13.99 -19.14
CA ILE A 190 10.21 12.77 -19.79
C ILE A 190 11.67 12.57 -19.43
N GLU A 191 12.03 11.38 -18.99
CA GLU A 191 13.39 10.98 -18.69
C GLU A 191 13.90 9.98 -19.70
N ILE A 192 15.11 10.23 -20.19
CA ILE A 192 15.85 9.33 -21.07
C ILE A 192 16.99 8.68 -20.31
N TYR A 193 17.18 7.38 -20.50
CA TYR A 193 18.30 6.60 -19.97
C TYR A 193 19.20 6.11 -21.11
N ASN A 194 20.52 6.29 -20.94
CA ASN A 194 21.51 5.66 -21.81
C ASN A 194 21.99 4.33 -21.23
N GLY A 195 21.31 3.23 -21.57
CA GLY A 195 21.73 1.88 -21.21
C GLY A 195 22.79 1.28 -22.14
N THR A 196 23.27 2.00 -23.14
CA THR A 196 24.30 1.47 -24.05
C THR A 196 25.68 1.43 -23.39
N ALA A 197 26.58 0.63 -23.93
CA ALA A 197 27.97 0.56 -23.45
C ALA A 197 28.83 1.77 -23.84
N ALA A 198 28.31 2.72 -24.62
CA ALA A 198 29.06 3.85 -25.16
C ALA A 198 28.34 5.20 -24.95
N PRO A 199 29.06 6.34 -24.96
CA PRO A 199 28.41 7.63 -24.99
C PRO A 199 27.56 7.81 -26.25
N VAL A 200 26.32 8.30 -26.10
CA VAL A 200 25.40 8.55 -27.22
C VAL A 200 25.24 10.05 -27.46
N ASN A 201 25.38 10.48 -28.71
CA ASN A 201 25.12 11.86 -29.11
C ASN A 201 23.63 12.05 -29.43
N LEU A 202 23.00 13.03 -28.80
CA LEU A 202 21.58 13.34 -28.90
C LEU A 202 21.20 14.14 -30.17
N GLN A 203 22.17 14.64 -30.94
CA GLN A 203 21.90 15.52 -32.10
C GLN A 203 20.96 14.92 -33.17
N ASP A 204 20.86 13.58 -33.22
CA ASP A 204 20.06 12.83 -34.18
C ASP A 204 18.77 12.26 -33.54
N TYR A 205 18.48 12.61 -32.28
CA TYR A 205 17.32 12.14 -31.54
C TYR A 205 16.22 13.20 -31.42
N TRP A 206 14.98 12.72 -31.37
CA TRP A 206 13.76 13.51 -31.33
C TRP A 206 12.76 12.93 -30.32
N LEU A 207 11.99 13.79 -29.67
CA LEU A 207 10.81 13.41 -28.90
C LEU A 207 9.55 13.80 -29.65
N SER A 208 8.53 12.96 -29.55
CA SER A 208 7.21 13.25 -30.09
C SER A 208 6.11 12.54 -29.29
N ASP A 209 5.02 13.26 -29.06
CA ASP A 209 3.69 12.82 -28.59
C ASP A 209 2.75 12.43 -29.75
N ASP A 210 3.23 12.43 -31.00
CA ASP A 210 2.45 12.06 -32.18
C ASP A 210 3.24 11.07 -33.05
N ALA A 211 2.77 9.83 -33.13
CA ALA A 211 3.41 8.79 -33.94
C ALA A 211 3.43 9.09 -35.45
N ALA A 212 2.56 9.96 -35.94
CA ALA A 212 2.54 10.42 -37.33
C ALA A 212 3.53 11.57 -37.59
N GLN A 213 4.07 12.20 -36.54
CA GLN A 213 5.05 13.29 -36.61
C GLN A 213 6.26 12.97 -35.72
N PRO A 214 7.14 12.03 -36.13
CA PRO A 214 8.29 11.62 -35.31
C PRO A 214 9.34 12.73 -35.09
N ASP A 215 9.22 13.85 -35.79
CA ASP A 215 10.14 15.00 -35.80
C ASP A 215 9.55 16.26 -35.11
N LYS A 216 8.74 16.09 -34.05
CA LYS A 216 8.16 17.23 -33.32
C LYS A 216 9.19 18.06 -32.56
N TRP A 217 10.04 17.42 -31.75
CA TRP A 217 11.05 18.14 -30.96
C TRP A 217 12.43 17.51 -31.05
N ARG A 218 13.40 18.26 -31.55
CA ARG A 218 14.79 17.81 -31.68
C ARG A 218 15.55 18.06 -30.39
N PHE A 219 16.31 17.08 -29.93
CA PHE A 219 17.28 17.34 -28.86
C PHE A 219 18.37 18.32 -29.32
N PRO A 220 18.77 19.29 -28.47
CA PRO A 220 20.00 20.04 -28.69
C PRO A 220 21.22 19.11 -28.73
N ALA A 221 22.28 19.53 -29.41
CA ALA A 221 23.53 18.78 -29.45
C ALA A 221 24.07 18.54 -28.03
N GLY A 222 24.39 17.30 -27.72
CA GLY A 222 24.86 16.90 -26.40
C GLY A 222 25.16 15.42 -26.35
N THR A 223 26.00 15.00 -25.42
CA THR A 223 26.37 13.59 -25.23
C THR A 223 25.86 13.11 -23.88
N MET A 224 25.29 11.91 -23.86
CA MET A 224 24.95 11.17 -22.65
C MET A 224 25.97 10.06 -22.44
N ALA A 225 26.61 9.99 -21.27
CA ALA A 225 27.50 8.89 -20.93
C ALA A 225 26.71 7.60 -20.65
N PRO A 226 27.32 6.41 -20.78
CA PRO A 226 26.71 5.16 -20.33
C PRO A 226 26.20 5.24 -18.90
N GLY A 227 25.03 4.69 -18.64
CA GLY A 227 24.43 4.62 -17.30
C GLY A 227 23.88 5.97 -16.78
N THR A 228 23.80 7.00 -17.62
CA THR A 228 23.29 8.32 -17.22
C THR A 228 21.88 8.59 -17.69
N TYR A 229 21.23 9.52 -17.00
CA TYR A 229 19.85 9.95 -17.23
C TYR A 229 19.79 11.40 -17.71
N ARG A 230 18.74 11.73 -18.47
CA ARG A 230 18.44 13.09 -18.93
C ARG A 230 16.96 13.37 -18.77
N LEU A 231 16.62 14.23 -17.82
CA LEU A 231 15.27 14.77 -17.67
C LEU A 231 15.04 15.91 -18.69
N THR A 232 13.87 15.89 -19.31
CA THR A 232 13.38 16.88 -20.29
C THR A 232 11.94 17.24 -19.94
N TRP A 233 11.63 18.52 -19.80
CA TRP A 233 10.29 19.00 -19.47
C TRP A 233 9.38 19.00 -20.69
N ALA A 234 8.26 18.29 -20.64
CA ALA A 234 7.22 18.32 -21.65
C ALA A 234 6.25 19.49 -21.36
N SER A 235 6.72 20.71 -21.60
CA SER A 235 6.05 21.94 -21.13
C SER A 235 5.44 22.79 -22.24
N GLY A 236 5.69 22.49 -23.51
CA GLY A 236 5.29 23.33 -24.63
C GLY A 236 6.10 24.62 -24.80
N LYS A 237 7.05 24.93 -23.90
CA LYS A 237 7.81 26.20 -23.90
C LYS A 237 8.85 26.27 -25.02
N ASN A 238 9.29 25.12 -25.54
CA ASN A 238 10.30 25.01 -26.61
C ASN A 238 11.56 25.87 -26.38
N THR A 239 12.18 25.71 -25.22
CA THR A 239 13.30 26.58 -24.79
C THR A 239 14.26 25.82 -23.89
N VAL A 240 15.34 26.49 -23.51
CA VAL A 240 16.25 26.03 -22.45
C VAL A 240 16.19 27.04 -21.30
N LEU A 241 15.83 26.57 -20.11
CA LEU A 241 15.73 27.41 -18.91
C LEU A 241 16.81 27.07 -17.88
N GLY A 242 17.04 28.01 -16.95
CA GLY A 242 17.93 27.82 -15.80
C GLY A 242 19.33 27.34 -16.19
N SER A 243 19.77 26.27 -15.54
CA SER A 243 21.09 25.64 -15.74
C SER A 243 21.12 24.63 -16.90
N GLY A 244 20.27 24.80 -17.92
CA GLY A 244 20.23 23.91 -19.09
C GLY A 244 19.06 22.94 -19.12
N GLU A 245 17.96 23.25 -18.43
CA GLU A 245 16.73 22.47 -18.46
C GLU A 245 16.10 22.52 -19.85
N LEU A 246 15.89 21.35 -20.46
CA LEU A 246 15.36 21.24 -21.81
C LEU A 246 13.83 21.21 -21.74
N HIS A 247 13.16 22.06 -22.53
CA HIS A 247 11.71 22.10 -22.63
C HIS A 247 11.26 21.75 -24.05
N THR A 248 10.40 20.74 -24.19
CA THR A 248 9.81 20.38 -25.48
C THR A 248 8.82 21.44 -25.98
N ASN A 249 8.42 21.35 -27.25
CA ASN A 249 7.38 22.18 -27.85
C ASN A 249 5.97 21.59 -27.70
N PHE A 250 5.79 20.55 -26.88
CA PHE A 250 4.51 19.91 -26.59
C PHE A 250 4.36 19.63 -25.09
N LYS A 251 3.16 19.27 -24.66
CA LYS A 251 2.84 18.78 -23.32
C LYS A 251 2.34 17.35 -23.39
N LEU A 252 2.29 16.65 -22.27
CA LEU A 252 1.72 15.32 -22.24
C LEU A 252 0.24 15.36 -21.83
N SER A 253 -0.58 14.52 -22.44
CA SER A 253 -1.98 14.32 -22.08
C SER A 253 -2.09 13.30 -20.95
N ALA A 254 -2.64 13.72 -19.80
CA ALA A 254 -2.97 12.80 -18.71
C ALA A 254 -3.99 11.71 -19.12
N GLY A 255 -4.75 11.91 -20.20
CA GLY A 255 -5.68 10.91 -20.74
C GLY A 255 -5.00 9.73 -21.47
N GLY A 256 -3.69 9.81 -21.71
CA GLY A 256 -2.96 8.87 -22.56
C GLY A 256 -2.88 9.34 -24.01
N GLU A 257 -1.73 9.16 -24.63
CA GLU A 257 -1.43 9.47 -26.04
C GLU A 257 -0.17 8.72 -26.50
N PRO A 258 0.22 8.76 -27.79
CA PRO A 258 1.52 8.27 -28.21
C PRO A 258 2.66 9.02 -27.52
N LEU A 259 3.77 8.33 -27.25
CA LEU A 259 5.00 8.98 -26.82
C LEU A 259 6.18 8.19 -27.36
N GLY A 260 7.11 8.84 -28.07
CA GLY A 260 8.25 8.17 -28.65
C GLY A 260 9.53 8.98 -28.63
N LEU A 261 10.63 8.26 -28.42
CA LEU A 261 11.99 8.68 -28.71
C LEU A 261 12.36 8.11 -30.08
N TYR A 262 12.69 8.99 -31.01
CA TYR A 262 12.98 8.67 -32.40
C TYR A 262 14.42 9.03 -32.75
N LYS A 263 15.06 8.16 -33.53
CA LYS A 263 16.39 8.40 -34.09
C LYS A 263 16.27 8.66 -35.59
N SER A 264 16.83 9.77 -36.04
CA SER A 264 16.90 10.11 -37.47
C SER A 264 18.00 9.30 -38.17
N ASN A 265 17.74 8.89 -39.40
CA ASN A 265 18.74 8.28 -40.27
C ASN A 265 19.54 9.32 -41.10
N GLY A 266 19.29 10.62 -40.90
CA GLY A 266 19.93 11.71 -41.64
C GLY A 266 19.44 11.90 -43.10
N ALA A 267 18.57 11.02 -43.59
CA ALA A 267 17.98 11.03 -44.93
C ALA A 267 16.46 11.26 -44.91
N GLY A 268 15.93 11.85 -43.84
CA GLY A 268 14.51 12.14 -43.65
C GLY A 268 13.68 10.97 -43.09
N GLY A 269 14.31 9.84 -42.75
CA GLY A 269 13.64 8.73 -42.07
C GLY A 269 13.89 8.76 -40.55
N TYR A 270 12.91 8.25 -39.80
CA TYR A 270 12.94 8.16 -38.35
C TYR A 270 12.59 6.74 -37.90
N THR A 271 13.31 6.23 -36.89
CA THR A 271 13.01 4.95 -36.26
C THR A 271 12.72 5.20 -34.78
N ARG A 272 11.57 4.70 -34.28
CA ARG A 272 11.28 4.74 -32.85
C ARG A 272 12.25 3.78 -32.14
N VAL A 273 13.05 4.31 -31.22
CA VAL A 273 13.99 3.50 -30.41
C VAL A 273 13.38 3.14 -29.06
N SER A 274 12.46 3.96 -28.55
CA SER A 274 11.75 3.70 -27.30
C SER A 274 10.44 4.49 -27.25
N GLY A 275 9.48 4.02 -26.45
CA GLY A 275 8.18 4.67 -26.25
C GLY A 275 7.00 3.72 -26.40
N TRP A 276 5.81 4.31 -26.44
CA TRP A 276 4.52 3.62 -26.47
C TRP A 276 3.69 4.13 -27.64
N ASP A 277 2.94 3.23 -28.29
CA ASP A 277 1.96 3.64 -29.31
C ASP A 277 0.82 4.44 -28.67
N ASN A 278 0.46 4.11 -27.43
CA ASN A 278 -0.39 4.92 -26.56
C ASN A 278 -0.08 4.54 -25.11
N PHE A 279 0.45 5.47 -24.30
CA PHE A 279 0.64 5.21 -22.87
C PHE A 279 -0.72 5.26 -22.14
N PRO A 280 -0.89 4.56 -20.99
CA PRO A 280 -2.18 4.51 -20.31
C PRO A 280 -2.56 5.85 -19.69
N ALA A 281 -3.83 6.06 -19.36
CA ALA A 281 -4.26 7.22 -18.58
C ALA A 281 -3.42 7.35 -17.29
N GLN A 282 -2.95 8.56 -17.03
CA GLN A 282 -2.03 8.89 -15.95
C GLN A 282 -2.79 9.31 -14.70
N TYR A 283 -2.14 9.15 -13.56
CA TYR A 283 -2.68 9.52 -12.26
C TYR A 283 -1.79 10.61 -11.69
N THR A 284 -2.40 11.60 -11.04
CA THR A 284 -1.68 12.73 -10.48
C THR A 284 -0.53 12.27 -9.57
N ASP A 285 0.67 12.78 -9.85
CA ASP A 285 1.93 12.48 -9.14
C ASP A 285 2.38 11.01 -9.19
N HIS A 286 1.83 10.23 -10.12
CA HIS A 286 2.26 8.87 -10.44
C HIS A 286 2.93 8.85 -11.81
N SER A 287 4.23 8.64 -11.83
CA SER A 287 4.98 8.49 -13.09
C SER A 287 4.76 7.11 -13.69
N TYR A 288 5.08 6.98 -14.98
CA TYR A 288 5.02 5.75 -15.73
C TYR A 288 6.31 5.54 -16.52
N GLY A 289 6.74 4.29 -16.68
CA GLY A 289 7.98 4.01 -17.36
C GLY A 289 8.40 2.55 -17.27
N SER A 290 9.65 2.28 -17.62
CA SER A 290 10.22 0.94 -17.64
C SER A 290 11.00 0.63 -16.36
N TYR A 291 10.79 -0.56 -15.82
CA TYR A 291 11.51 -1.15 -14.71
C TYR A 291 11.78 -2.63 -15.05
N GLY A 292 12.64 -3.29 -14.31
CA GLY A 292 13.02 -4.68 -14.48
C GLY A 292 14.21 -4.81 -15.42
N SER A 293 14.95 -5.91 -15.28
CA SER A 293 15.90 -6.36 -16.29
C SER A 293 15.23 -6.64 -17.65
N ASP A 294 13.92 -6.80 -17.67
CA ASP A 294 13.08 -6.98 -18.86
C ASP A 294 12.44 -5.68 -19.39
N LEU A 295 12.71 -4.53 -18.76
CA LEU A 295 12.13 -3.22 -19.11
C LEU A 295 10.59 -3.20 -19.12
N LYS A 296 9.97 -4.01 -18.27
CA LYS A 296 8.53 -4.02 -18.03
C LYS A 296 8.01 -2.61 -17.77
N ALA A 297 6.92 -2.24 -18.45
CA ALA A 297 6.26 -0.95 -18.25
C ALA A 297 5.34 -0.97 -17.01
N GLY A 298 5.27 0.13 -16.27
CA GLY A 298 4.33 0.29 -15.17
C GLY A 298 4.35 1.65 -14.50
N PHE A 299 3.44 1.84 -13.55
CA PHE A 299 3.31 3.03 -12.73
C PHE A 299 4.21 2.98 -11.50
N PHE A 300 4.73 4.14 -11.12
CA PHE A 300 5.52 4.33 -9.91
C PHE A 300 4.75 5.24 -8.94
N ASN A 301 4.69 4.82 -7.66
CA ASN A 301 4.06 5.64 -6.62
C ASN A 301 4.91 6.86 -6.22
N THR A 302 6.19 6.83 -6.54
CA THR A 302 7.09 7.94 -6.30
C THR A 302 8.02 7.98 -7.48
N PRO A 303 7.99 9.08 -8.23
CA PRO A 303 8.87 9.22 -9.36
C PRO A 303 10.34 9.18 -8.96
N THR A 304 11.20 8.64 -9.83
CA THR A 304 12.61 8.37 -9.56
C THR A 304 13.59 9.07 -10.51
N PRO A 305 13.39 10.38 -10.80
CA PRO A 305 14.22 11.11 -11.76
C PRO A 305 15.70 11.11 -11.35
N GLY A 306 16.55 10.81 -12.31
CA GLY A 306 18.00 10.70 -12.23
C GLY A 306 18.50 9.34 -11.75
N THR A 307 17.59 8.39 -11.49
CA THR A 307 17.93 7.12 -10.85
C THR A 307 17.15 5.94 -11.44
N ILE A 308 17.47 4.74 -10.98
CA ILE A 308 16.78 3.52 -11.38
C ILE A 308 15.35 3.47 -10.86
N ASN A 309 14.40 3.19 -11.76
CA ASN A 309 13.03 2.82 -11.39
C ASN A 309 13.05 1.47 -10.69
N ASN A 310 12.50 1.41 -9.47
CA ASN A 310 12.46 0.19 -8.66
C ASN A 310 11.02 -0.27 -8.43
N GLY A 311 10.71 -1.46 -8.94
CA GLY A 311 9.37 -2.02 -8.88
C GLY A 311 8.35 -1.16 -9.65
N GLY A 312 7.11 -1.62 -9.74
CA GLY A 312 6.05 -0.89 -10.43
C GLY A 312 4.73 -1.60 -10.31
N TYR A 313 3.65 -0.93 -10.68
CA TYR A 313 2.32 -1.53 -10.76
C TYR A 313 1.82 -1.47 -12.19
N ASP A 314 1.11 -2.50 -12.61
CA ASP A 314 0.55 -2.57 -13.96
C ASP A 314 -0.62 -1.58 -14.14
N GLY A 315 -1.25 -1.17 -13.04
CA GLY A 315 -2.35 -0.22 -13.01
C GLY A 315 -2.93 -0.05 -11.62
N PHE A 316 -4.11 0.56 -11.58
CA PHE A 316 -4.87 0.87 -10.38
C PHE A 316 -6.20 0.14 -10.38
N SER A 317 -6.54 -0.51 -9.28
CA SER A 317 -7.80 -1.22 -9.16
C SER A 317 -8.98 -0.27 -9.35
N PRO A 318 -10.05 -0.70 -10.04
CA PRO A 318 -11.29 0.08 -10.08
C PRO A 318 -11.99 0.06 -8.72
N PRO A 319 -12.82 1.07 -8.42
CA PRO A 319 -13.66 1.05 -7.22
C PRO A 319 -14.72 -0.07 -7.32
N VAL A 320 -15.27 -0.49 -6.19
CA VAL A 320 -16.36 -1.47 -6.11
C VAL A 320 -17.70 -0.75 -6.03
N GLN A 321 -18.66 -1.17 -6.85
CA GLN A 321 -20.02 -0.65 -6.85
C GLN A 321 -20.91 -1.49 -5.94
N PHE A 322 -21.65 -0.82 -5.06
CA PHE A 322 -22.65 -1.41 -4.18
C PHE A 322 -24.04 -1.24 -4.79
N SER A 323 -24.81 -2.34 -4.90
CA SER A 323 -26.19 -2.27 -5.41
C SER A 323 -27.18 -1.63 -4.44
N VAL A 324 -26.81 -1.53 -3.16
CA VAL A 324 -27.60 -0.91 -2.10
C VAL A 324 -26.71 0.14 -1.45
N ASP A 325 -27.20 1.38 -1.39
CA ASP A 325 -26.45 2.47 -0.77
C ASP A 325 -26.34 2.26 0.76
N ARG A 326 -25.43 2.99 1.39
CA ARG A 326 -25.35 3.07 2.86
C ARG A 326 -26.65 3.65 3.42
N GLY A 327 -27.00 3.32 4.66
CA GLY A 327 -28.14 3.96 5.31
C GLY A 327 -28.86 3.13 6.36
N ILE A 328 -30.07 3.58 6.70
CA ILE A 328 -30.91 2.98 7.72
C ILE A 328 -32.07 2.23 7.05
N TYR A 329 -32.21 0.94 7.37
CA TYR A 329 -33.16 0.04 6.72
C TYR A 329 -34.07 -0.64 7.74
N SER A 330 -35.36 -0.73 7.40
CA SER A 330 -36.38 -1.43 8.22
C SER A 330 -36.70 -2.84 7.71
N THR A 331 -36.27 -3.18 6.49
CA THR A 331 -36.49 -4.48 5.85
C THR A 331 -35.15 -5.04 5.39
N PRO A 332 -34.96 -6.38 5.42
CA PRO A 332 -33.75 -7.01 4.88
C PRO A 332 -33.45 -6.57 3.44
N GLN A 333 -32.17 -6.42 3.14
CA GLN A 333 -31.64 -6.08 1.83
C GLN A 333 -30.80 -7.22 1.28
N THR A 334 -30.58 -7.22 -0.03
CA THR A 334 -29.64 -8.12 -0.70
C THR A 334 -28.61 -7.26 -1.42
N LEU A 335 -27.38 -7.26 -0.91
CA LEU A 335 -26.29 -6.47 -1.47
C LEU A 335 -25.54 -7.26 -2.53
N THR A 336 -25.44 -6.68 -3.72
CA THR A 336 -24.56 -7.16 -4.79
C THR A 336 -23.37 -6.21 -4.91
N LEU A 337 -22.17 -6.76 -5.02
CA LEU A 337 -20.93 -6.03 -5.30
C LEU A 337 -20.54 -6.28 -6.76
N THR A 338 -20.23 -5.22 -7.50
CA THR A 338 -19.83 -5.30 -8.91
C THR A 338 -18.67 -4.37 -9.22
N LEU A 339 -17.97 -4.64 -10.32
CA LEU A 339 -17.07 -3.66 -10.92
C LEU A 339 -17.87 -2.67 -11.77
N PRO A 340 -17.39 -1.43 -11.95
CA PRO A 340 -17.99 -0.47 -12.85
C PRO A 340 -18.14 -1.01 -14.28
N PRO A 341 -19.15 -0.56 -15.03
CA PRO A 341 -19.20 -0.83 -16.45
C PRO A 341 -18.00 -0.18 -17.16
N GLY A 342 -17.50 -0.81 -18.22
CA GLY A 342 -16.40 -0.28 -19.03
C GLY A 342 -14.99 -0.64 -18.55
N ILE A 343 -14.85 -1.39 -17.45
CA ILE A 343 -13.56 -1.97 -17.06
C ILE A 343 -13.12 -2.97 -18.13
N THR A 344 -11.91 -2.79 -18.65
CA THR A 344 -11.25 -3.76 -19.53
C THR A 344 -10.81 -4.98 -18.73
N ASP A 345 -11.10 -6.17 -19.25
CA ASP A 345 -10.80 -7.46 -18.62
C ASP A 345 -11.27 -7.60 -17.15
N PRO A 346 -12.58 -7.41 -16.87
CA PRO A 346 -13.11 -7.49 -15.51
C PRO A 346 -12.89 -8.86 -14.85
N GLN A 347 -12.70 -9.93 -15.65
CA GLN A 347 -12.38 -11.28 -15.20
C GLN A 347 -11.04 -11.40 -14.46
N ASN A 348 -10.15 -10.42 -14.61
CA ASN A 348 -8.84 -10.42 -13.95
C ASN A 348 -8.87 -9.76 -12.57
N PHE A 349 -10.04 -9.26 -12.13
CA PHE A 349 -10.22 -8.65 -10.82
C PHE A 349 -11.09 -9.55 -9.94
N GLU A 350 -10.65 -9.76 -8.71
CA GLU A 350 -11.42 -10.41 -7.65
C GLU A 350 -11.96 -9.33 -6.71
N ILE A 351 -13.25 -9.39 -6.35
CA ILE A 351 -13.80 -8.50 -5.31
C ILE A 351 -13.60 -9.18 -3.95
N ARG A 352 -12.97 -8.47 -3.02
CA ARG A 352 -12.82 -8.89 -1.62
C ARG A 352 -13.50 -7.93 -0.68
N TYR A 353 -14.03 -8.44 0.41
CA TYR A 353 -14.71 -7.63 1.42
C TYR A 353 -14.43 -8.09 2.85
N THR A 354 -14.60 -7.19 3.81
CA THR A 354 -14.53 -7.48 5.25
C THR A 354 -15.79 -6.96 5.94
N ILE A 355 -16.07 -7.55 7.10
CA ILE A 355 -17.21 -7.21 7.96
C ILE A 355 -16.78 -6.82 9.39
N ASN A 356 -15.48 -6.85 9.65
CA ASN A 356 -14.88 -6.62 10.98
C ASN A 356 -14.19 -5.25 11.09
N GLY A 357 -14.38 -4.38 10.10
CA GLY A 357 -13.78 -3.04 10.04
C GLY A 357 -12.34 -2.98 9.51
N SER A 358 -11.65 -4.11 9.34
CA SER A 358 -10.31 -4.14 8.71
C SER A 358 -10.37 -3.79 7.23
N ALA A 359 -9.32 -3.19 6.65
CA ALA A 359 -9.28 -2.93 5.22
C ALA A 359 -9.07 -4.25 4.43
N PRO A 360 -9.94 -4.61 3.47
CA PRO A 360 -9.69 -5.74 2.59
C PRO A 360 -8.46 -5.47 1.70
N SER A 361 -7.76 -6.54 1.30
CA SER A 361 -6.58 -6.52 0.43
C SER A 361 -6.54 -7.78 -0.42
N LEU A 362 -5.48 -7.99 -1.21
CA LEU A 362 -5.28 -9.23 -1.99
C LEU A 362 -5.26 -10.48 -1.10
N THR A 363 -4.89 -10.33 0.17
CA THR A 363 -4.68 -11.39 1.16
C THR A 363 -5.66 -11.33 2.33
N ASN A 364 -6.26 -10.16 2.61
CA ASN A 364 -7.19 -9.95 3.71
C ASN A 364 -8.64 -9.80 3.23
N GLY A 365 -9.57 -10.50 3.89
CA GLY A 365 -11.00 -10.46 3.61
C GLY A 365 -11.54 -11.68 2.88
N LEU A 366 -12.86 -11.73 2.78
CA LEU A 366 -13.63 -12.78 2.11
C LEU A 366 -13.73 -12.48 0.61
N VAL A 367 -13.63 -13.52 -0.21
CA VAL A 367 -13.89 -13.42 -1.65
C VAL A 367 -15.40 -13.31 -1.88
N TYR A 368 -15.82 -12.30 -2.65
CA TYR A 368 -17.22 -12.12 -3.01
C TYR A 368 -17.60 -13.08 -4.15
N THR A 369 -18.48 -14.03 -3.87
CA THR A 369 -18.93 -15.06 -4.83
C THR A 369 -20.44 -15.09 -5.04
N ALA A 370 -21.22 -14.47 -4.16
CA ALA A 370 -22.67 -14.41 -4.22
C ALA A 370 -23.21 -13.18 -3.47
N PRO A 371 -24.41 -12.70 -3.80
CA PRO A 371 -25.04 -11.58 -3.09
C PRO A 371 -25.11 -11.79 -1.58
N LEU A 372 -24.84 -10.73 -0.82
CA LEU A 372 -24.79 -10.75 0.63
C LEU A 372 -26.18 -10.43 1.20
N PRO A 373 -26.77 -11.31 2.03
CA PRO A 373 -27.98 -10.98 2.77
C PRO A 373 -27.64 -9.98 3.88
N LEU A 374 -28.36 -8.87 3.92
CA LEU A 374 -28.24 -7.85 4.95
C LEU A 374 -29.54 -7.77 5.73
N ASP A 375 -29.57 -8.37 6.91
CA ASP A 375 -30.72 -8.34 7.83
C ASP A 375 -30.36 -7.80 9.23
N LYS A 376 -29.09 -7.40 9.40
CA LYS A 376 -28.51 -6.91 10.66
C LYS A 376 -27.57 -5.75 10.40
N THR A 377 -27.36 -4.96 11.46
CA THR A 377 -26.47 -3.80 11.40
C THR A 377 -25.05 -4.27 11.09
N SER A 378 -24.49 -3.78 10.00
CA SER A 378 -23.20 -4.24 9.48
C SER A 378 -22.50 -3.12 8.72
N ALA A 379 -21.16 -3.17 8.74
CA ALA A 379 -20.32 -2.36 7.88
C ALA A 379 -19.59 -3.28 6.91
N ILE A 380 -19.77 -3.04 5.62
CA ILE A 380 -19.11 -3.79 4.56
C ILE A 380 -18.04 -2.90 3.96
N ARG A 381 -16.79 -3.36 3.98
CA ARG A 381 -15.66 -2.71 3.31
C ARG A 381 -15.25 -3.59 2.15
N ALA A 382 -15.11 -3.06 0.93
CA ALA A 382 -14.81 -3.82 -0.26
C ALA A 382 -13.74 -3.16 -1.14
N VAL A 383 -12.98 -3.99 -1.86
CA VAL A 383 -12.00 -3.59 -2.88
C VAL A 383 -12.03 -4.57 -4.05
N ALA A 384 -11.70 -4.09 -5.24
CA ALA A 384 -11.28 -4.94 -6.34
C ALA A 384 -9.77 -5.15 -6.25
N VAL A 385 -9.32 -6.40 -6.33
CA VAL A 385 -7.90 -6.75 -6.28
C VAL A 385 -7.49 -7.50 -7.53
N ARG A 386 -6.29 -7.20 -8.02
CA ARG A 386 -5.62 -7.91 -9.11
C ARG A 386 -4.12 -7.94 -8.80
N SER A 387 -3.48 -9.09 -8.99
CA SER A 387 -2.04 -9.20 -8.77
C SER A 387 -1.28 -8.23 -9.67
N GLY A 388 -0.26 -7.56 -9.12
CA GLY A 388 0.52 -6.52 -9.81
C GLY A 388 -0.17 -5.16 -9.95
N TRP A 389 -1.42 -5.02 -9.51
CA TRP A 389 -2.17 -3.76 -9.54
C TRP A 389 -2.24 -3.14 -8.15
N ARG A 390 -2.26 -1.81 -8.10
CA ARG A 390 -2.38 -1.06 -6.86
C ARG A 390 -3.85 -0.86 -6.50
N VAL A 391 -4.23 -1.25 -5.29
CA VAL A 391 -5.53 -0.87 -4.72
C VAL A 391 -5.56 0.64 -4.50
N THR A 392 -6.59 1.32 -5.02
CA THR A 392 -6.75 2.78 -4.89
C THR A 392 -7.28 3.13 -3.50
N ASP A 393 -8.52 2.73 -3.24
CA ASP A 393 -9.33 3.09 -2.10
C ASP A 393 -10.26 1.94 -1.71
N VAL A 394 -10.66 1.95 -0.44
CA VAL A 394 -11.60 0.96 0.12
C VAL A 394 -12.98 1.59 0.15
N ASP A 395 -13.91 1.01 -0.61
CA ASP A 395 -15.32 1.39 -0.56
C ASP A 395 -15.94 0.82 0.71
N THR A 396 -16.55 1.67 1.54
CA THR A 396 -17.19 1.25 2.79
C THR A 396 -18.63 1.68 2.78
N HIS A 397 -19.57 0.77 3.08
CA HIS A 397 -20.99 1.07 3.27
C HIS A 397 -21.45 0.51 4.63
N THR A 398 -22.03 1.37 5.47
CA THR A 398 -22.70 0.96 6.70
C THR A 398 -24.21 0.85 6.49
N PHE A 399 -24.76 -0.29 6.89
CA PHE A 399 -26.19 -0.59 6.89
C PHE A 399 -26.68 -0.71 8.34
N ILE A 400 -27.61 0.14 8.74
CA ILE A 400 -28.16 0.16 10.11
C ILE A 400 -29.57 -0.39 10.09
N PHE A 401 -29.83 -1.39 10.93
CA PHE A 401 -31.16 -1.96 11.12
C PHE A 401 -31.64 -1.62 12.53
N PRO A 402 -32.57 -0.68 12.71
CA PRO A 402 -33.01 -0.23 14.03
C PRO A 402 -33.49 -1.37 14.93
N GLU A 403 -34.17 -2.37 14.38
CA GLU A 403 -34.61 -3.55 15.14
C GLU A 403 -33.46 -4.37 15.71
N ASP A 404 -32.33 -4.45 14.99
CA ASP A 404 -31.12 -5.10 15.47
C ASP A 404 -30.41 -4.23 16.53
N VAL A 405 -30.32 -2.91 16.32
CA VAL A 405 -29.77 -1.95 17.29
C VAL A 405 -30.52 -2.02 18.62
N LEU A 406 -31.86 -2.04 18.61
CA LEU A 406 -32.70 -2.16 19.81
C LEU A 406 -32.42 -3.43 20.62
N THR A 407 -31.79 -4.45 20.01
CA THR A 407 -31.46 -5.72 20.64
C THR A 407 -29.95 -5.94 20.76
N GLN A 408 -29.15 -4.88 20.71
CA GLN A 408 -27.70 -4.95 20.87
C GLN A 408 -27.33 -5.40 22.29
N THR A 409 -26.50 -6.44 22.38
CA THR A 409 -26.04 -7.03 23.65
C THR A 409 -24.52 -7.01 23.75
N ALA A 410 -23.99 -7.19 24.96
CA ALA A 410 -22.55 -7.34 25.18
C ALA A 410 -21.99 -8.56 24.40
N SER A 411 -22.73 -9.67 24.37
CA SER A 411 -22.33 -10.88 23.63
C SER A 411 -22.24 -10.65 22.12
N LYS A 412 -23.17 -9.88 21.54
CA LYS A 412 -23.10 -9.48 20.12
C LYS A 412 -21.84 -8.62 19.86
N ALA A 413 -21.54 -7.66 20.73
CA ALA A 413 -20.36 -6.82 20.60
C ALA A 413 -19.05 -7.64 20.69
N THR A 414 -18.95 -8.55 21.66
CA THR A 414 -17.77 -9.41 21.81
C THR A 414 -17.56 -10.36 20.63
N ALA A 415 -18.65 -10.85 20.01
CA ALA A 415 -18.57 -11.66 18.80
C ALA A 415 -18.02 -10.87 17.59
N LEU A 416 -18.13 -9.53 17.62
CA LEU A 416 -17.57 -8.62 16.62
C LEU A 416 -16.15 -8.12 16.99
N GLY A 417 -15.53 -8.69 18.02
CA GLY A 417 -14.17 -8.37 18.43
C GLY A 417 -14.03 -7.22 19.44
N PHE A 418 -15.13 -6.65 19.95
CA PHE A 418 -15.05 -5.66 21.02
C PHE A 418 -14.69 -6.31 22.38
N PRO A 419 -13.91 -5.66 23.25
CA PRO A 419 -13.48 -6.24 24.52
C PRO A 419 -14.65 -6.45 25.50
N ALA A 420 -14.67 -7.60 26.16
CA ALA A 420 -15.65 -7.95 27.19
C ALA A 420 -15.40 -7.23 28.53
N SER A 421 -14.18 -6.74 28.73
CA SER A 421 -13.71 -6.13 29.97
C SER A 421 -13.01 -4.80 29.69
N SER A 422 -12.56 -4.12 30.75
CA SER A 422 -11.82 -2.87 30.59
C SER A 422 -10.47 -3.11 29.91
N VAL A 423 -10.11 -2.23 28.97
CA VAL A 423 -8.78 -2.22 28.35
C VAL A 423 -8.11 -0.89 28.66
N ASN A 424 -6.87 -0.92 29.17
CA ASN A 424 -6.12 0.28 29.55
C ASN A 424 -6.91 1.23 30.47
N GLY A 425 -7.70 0.66 31.41
CA GLY A 425 -8.56 1.42 32.32
C GLY A 425 -9.82 2.01 31.70
N GLN A 426 -10.05 1.86 30.39
CA GLN A 426 -11.29 2.27 29.72
C GLN A 426 -12.38 1.24 29.92
N VAL A 427 -13.57 1.69 30.32
CA VAL A 427 -14.75 0.84 30.49
C VAL A 427 -15.64 1.00 29.27
N TYR A 428 -15.89 -0.11 28.57
CA TYR A 428 -16.72 -0.10 27.39
C TYR A 428 -18.14 -0.61 27.69
N ARG A 429 -19.14 0.11 27.19
CA ARG A 429 -20.57 -0.23 27.36
C ARG A 429 -21.29 -0.16 26.02
N TYR A 430 -21.40 -1.32 25.39
CA TYR A 430 -22.05 -1.49 24.09
C TYR A 430 -23.54 -1.89 24.12
N PRO A 431 -24.12 -2.53 25.17
CA PRO A 431 -25.49 -3.01 25.06
C PRO A 431 -26.52 -1.88 25.18
N MET A 432 -27.61 -1.98 24.44
CA MET A 432 -28.81 -1.18 24.70
C MET A 432 -29.39 -1.57 26.06
N GLN A 433 -29.83 -0.58 26.85
CA GLN A 433 -30.43 -0.87 28.15
C GLN A 433 -31.83 -1.47 27.95
N ALA A 434 -31.95 -2.78 28.14
CA ALA A 434 -33.18 -3.53 27.86
C ALA A 434 -34.41 -2.99 28.60
N ALA A 435 -34.27 -2.50 29.84
CA ALA A 435 -35.37 -1.90 30.59
C ALA A 435 -35.93 -0.64 29.90
N VAL A 436 -35.07 0.19 29.29
CA VAL A 436 -35.47 1.40 28.54
C VAL A 436 -36.15 1.01 27.24
N VAL A 437 -35.56 0.06 26.50
CA VAL A 437 -36.15 -0.44 25.25
C VAL A 437 -37.52 -1.09 25.49
N ASN A 438 -37.65 -1.92 26.54
CA ASN A 438 -38.91 -2.62 26.83
C ASN A 438 -40.01 -1.68 27.34
N ALA A 439 -39.65 -0.59 28.02
CA ALA A 439 -40.62 0.40 28.50
C ALA A 439 -41.29 1.19 27.36
N ASN A 440 -40.58 1.46 26.26
CA ASN A 440 -41.13 2.16 25.10
C ASN A 440 -40.36 1.86 23.80
N ARG A 441 -40.48 0.62 23.30
CA ARG A 441 -39.71 0.15 22.13
C ARG A 441 -39.89 1.05 20.92
N GLU A 442 -41.14 1.39 20.60
CA GLU A 442 -41.47 2.22 19.44
C GLU A 442 -40.93 3.64 19.61
N GLY A 443 -41.02 4.23 20.80
CA GLY A 443 -40.44 5.54 21.08
C GLY A 443 -38.92 5.56 20.91
N VAL A 444 -38.21 4.53 21.38
CA VAL A 444 -36.75 4.40 21.18
C VAL A 444 -36.43 4.22 19.70
N ARG A 445 -37.19 3.39 18.98
CA ARG A 445 -37.03 3.19 17.54
C ARG A 445 -37.16 4.50 16.76
N GLN A 446 -38.21 5.28 17.05
CA GLN A 446 -38.46 6.58 16.43
C GLN A 446 -37.38 7.60 16.79
N ALA A 447 -36.82 7.55 18.00
CA ALA A 447 -35.71 8.41 18.38
C ALA A 447 -34.43 8.09 17.59
N LEU A 448 -34.11 6.80 17.36
CA LEU A 448 -32.97 6.40 16.55
C LEU A 448 -33.08 6.90 15.10
N LEU A 449 -34.30 6.92 14.55
CA LEU A 449 -34.55 7.38 13.18
C LEU A 449 -34.47 8.90 12.99
N LYS A 450 -34.56 9.69 14.08
CA LYS A 450 -34.51 11.15 14.05
C LYS A 450 -33.13 11.73 14.36
N ALA A 451 -32.12 10.88 14.50
CA ALA A 451 -30.77 11.31 14.83
C ALA A 451 -29.90 11.22 13.58
N PRO A 452 -29.19 12.30 13.21
CA PRO A 452 -28.16 12.20 12.19
C PRO A 452 -27.10 11.21 12.70
N THR A 453 -26.75 10.23 11.87
CA THR A 453 -25.89 9.14 12.30
C THR A 453 -24.53 9.24 11.63
N LEU A 454 -23.49 9.34 12.44
CA LEU A 454 -22.10 9.27 12.00
C LEU A 454 -21.59 7.84 12.20
N SER A 455 -21.30 7.11 11.12
CA SER A 455 -20.65 5.80 11.19
C SER A 455 -19.13 5.97 11.10
N ILE A 456 -18.41 5.33 12.02
CA ILE A 456 -16.96 5.25 12.01
C ILE A 456 -16.59 3.77 11.96
N VAL A 457 -16.02 3.34 10.83
CA VAL A 457 -15.63 1.95 10.61
C VAL A 457 -14.11 1.85 10.70
N ILE A 458 -13.64 1.15 11.71
CA ILE A 458 -12.23 0.98 12.05
C ILE A 458 -11.94 -0.49 12.37
N ASP A 459 -10.75 -0.96 12.06
CA ASP A 459 -10.26 -2.25 12.53
C ASP A 459 -10.24 -2.26 14.07
N GLN A 460 -10.88 -3.25 14.69
CA GLN A 460 -10.94 -3.35 16.15
C GLN A 460 -9.57 -3.34 16.82
N ARG A 461 -8.54 -3.86 16.16
CA ARG A 461 -7.17 -3.82 16.67
C ARG A 461 -6.72 -2.39 16.94
N PHE A 462 -7.02 -1.47 16.03
CA PHE A 462 -6.67 -0.06 16.19
C PHE A 462 -7.54 0.69 17.17
N PHE A 463 -8.70 0.15 17.57
CA PHE A 463 -9.59 0.82 18.51
C PHE A 463 -9.39 0.36 19.95
N SER A 464 -9.30 -0.94 20.19
CA SER A 464 -9.48 -1.53 21.53
C SER A 464 -8.41 -2.56 21.93
N ASN A 465 -7.39 -2.78 21.12
CA ASN A 465 -6.24 -3.61 21.51
C ASN A 465 -5.42 -2.92 22.61
N VAL A 466 -4.79 -3.69 23.51
CA VAL A 466 -3.98 -3.16 24.62
C VAL A 466 -2.76 -2.34 24.15
N THR A 467 -2.16 -2.73 23.02
CA THR A 467 -0.91 -2.16 22.49
C THR A 467 -1.18 -1.24 21.31
N THR A 468 -2.00 -1.67 20.36
CA THR A 468 -2.18 -0.96 19.07
C THR A 468 -3.37 0.00 19.05
N GLY A 469 -4.19 -0.01 20.10
CA GLY A 469 -5.42 0.79 20.22
C GLY A 469 -5.18 2.30 20.38
N ILE A 470 -6.13 3.11 19.90
CA ILE A 470 -6.12 4.58 20.02
C ILE A 470 -6.69 5.05 21.37
N TYR A 471 -5.84 5.16 22.39
CA TYR A 471 -6.22 5.71 23.69
C TYR A 471 -5.81 7.18 23.86
N SER A 472 -6.49 7.87 24.77
CA SER A 472 -6.10 9.23 25.17
C SER A 472 -4.73 9.20 25.88
N THR A 473 -3.75 9.91 25.32
CA THR A 473 -2.41 10.07 25.91
C THR A 473 -2.11 11.56 26.17
N PRO A 474 -2.53 12.12 27.33
CA PRO A 474 -2.46 13.57 27.59
C PRO A 474 -1.05 14.17 27.53
N ALA A 475 -0.03 13.35 27.75
CA ALA A 475 1.38 13.76 27.80
C ALA A 475 2.16 13.51 26.50
N ALA A 476 1.53 12.95 25.47
CA ALA A 476 2.19 12.59 24.21
C ALA A 476 1.36 13.02 22.98
N ARG A 477 1.95 12.96 21.79
CA ARG A 477 1.16 13.03 20.56
C ARG A 477 0.36 11.73 20.43
N GLY A 478 -0.97 11.83 20.38
CA GLY A 478 -1.86 10.68 20.19
C GLY A 478 -1.67 10.01 18.83
N LYS A 479 -1.91 8.69 18.78
CA LYS A 479 -1.82 7.85 17.58
C LYS A 479 -3.00 8.13 16.62
N GLU A 480 -2.70 8.28 15.34
CA GLU A 480 -3.68 8.36 14.26
C GLU A 480 -3.72 7.03 13.52
N VAL A 481 -4.91 6.54 13.20
CA VAL A 481 -5.13 5.21 12.58
C VAL A 481 -6.16 5.31 11.46
N PRO A 482 -6.15 4.41 10.47
CA PRO A 482 -6.99 4.54 9.30
C PRO A 482 -8.42 4.08 9.63
N CYS A 483 -9.42 4.81 9.15
CA CYS A 483 -10.82 4.42 9.25
C CYS A 483 -11.63 4.92 8.04
N SER A 484 -12.88 4.48 7.96
CA SER A 484 -13.89 5.10 7.10
C SER A 484 -14.86 5.90 7.96
N LEU A 485 -15.21 7.09 7.49
CA LEU A 485 -16.23 7.95 8.09
C LEU A 485 -17.40 8.09 7.11
N GLU A 486 -18.61 7.86 7.61
CA GLU A 486 -19.85 8.04 6.84
C GLU A 486 -20.84 8.90 7.61
N LEU A 487 -21.46 9.86 6.93
CA LEU A 487 -22.66 10.53 7.44
C LEU A 487 -23.89 9.89 6.80
N LEU A 488 -24.72 9.28 7.62
CA LEU A 488 -25.96 8.61 7.24
C LEU A 488 -27.14 9.53 7.60
N ASN A 489 -27.96 9.87 6.61
CA ASN A 489 -29.09 10.77 6.79
C ASN A 489 -30.41 10.02 7.01
N GLU A 490 -31.31 10.70 7.73
CA GLU A 490 -32.51 10.16 8.38
C GLU A 490 -33.58 9.60 7.42
N ASP A 491 -33.54 9.97 6.13
CA ASP A 491 -34.61 9.67 5.17
C ASP A 491 -34.19 8.69 4.05
N GLY A 492 -32.94 8.24 4.02
CA GLY A 492 -32.41 7.40 2.95
C GLY A 492 -32.43 8.06 1.56
N SER A 493 -32.66 9.39 1.46
CA SER A 493 -32.79 10.11 0.18
C SER A 493 -31.45 10.49 -0.45
N GLY A 494 -30.33 10.17 0.20
CA GLY A 494 -28.96 10.44 -0.26
C GLY A 494 -28.53 11.92 -0.16
N THR A 495 -29.43 12.86 0.12
CA THR A 495 -29.10 14.30 0.15
C THR A 495 -28.17 14.61 1.33
N GLY A 496 -26.89 14.89 1.05
CA GLY A 496 -25.88 15.24 2.08
C GLY A 496 -25.20 14.05 2.77
N GLN A 497 -25.39 12.83 2.27
CA GLN A 497 -24.61 11.67 2.72
C GLN A 497 -23.22 11.70 2.07
N PHE A 498 -22.22 11.21 2.79
CA PHE A 498 -20.87 11.05 2.23
C PHE A 498 -20.16 9.86 2.84
N GLN A 499 -19.10 9.44 2.16
CA GLN A 499 -18.07 8.59 2.71
C GLN A 499 -16.70 9.17 2.40
N ILE A 500 -15.82 9.10 3.39
CA ILE A 500 -14.41 9.40 3.21
C ILE A 500 -13.56 8.37 3.95
N ASN A 501 -12.48 7.94 3.31
CA ASN A 501 -11.38 7.30 4.01
C ASN A 501 -10.56 8.39 4.72
N CYS A 502 -10.29 8.21 6.02
CA CYS A 502 -9.66 9.24 6.84
C CYS A 502 -8.79 8.64 7.96
N GLY A 503 -8.04 9.51 8.64
CA GLY A 503 -7.35 9.17 9.88
C GLY A 503 -8.20 9.54 11.09
N LEU A 504 -8.29 8.63 12.06
CA LEU A 504 -8.92 8.85 13.36
C LEU A 504 -7.87 8.97 14.45
N ARG A 505 -7.99 10.00 15.27
CA ARG A 505 -7.15 10.17 16.46
C ARG A 505 -8.01 10.59 17.64
N VAL A 506 -7.79 9.94 18.79
CA VAL A 506 -8.39 10.37 20.06
C VAL A 506 -7.58 11.53 20.63
N ARG A 507 -8.26 12.64 20.92
CA ARG A 507 -7.68 13.76 21.68
C ARG A 507 -8.36 13.82 23.05
N GLY A 508 -7.60 13.71 24.13
CA GLY A 508 -8.12 13.82 25.50
C GLY A 508 -7.07 14.33 26.49
N GLY A 509 -7.53 14.82 27.65
CA GLY A 509 -6.68 15.25 28.77
C GLY A 509 -6.29 16.73 28.84
N PHE A 510 -6.96 17.63 28.12
CA PHE A 510 -6.65 19.07 28.16
C PHE A 510 -7.42 19.88 29.23
N SER A 511 -8.33 19.26 30.00
CA SER A 511 -8.88 19.91 31.20
C SER A 511 -7.99 19.52 32.39
N ARG A 512 -7.12 20.44 32.82
CA ARG A 512 -6.34 20.29 34.07
C ARG A 512 -7.11 20.73 35.31
N ASP A 513 -8.38 21.12 35.18
CA ASP A 513 -9.21 21.48 36.32
C ASP A 513 -10.34 20.46 36.51
N ALA A 514 -10.42 19.93 37.72
CA ALA A 514 -11.55 19.15 38.20
C ALA A 514 -12.78 20.08 38.29
N ASN A 515 -13.89 19.67 37.68
CA ASN A 515 -15.21 20.24 37.99
C ASN A 515 -15.77 19.58 39.23
#